data_AF-A0A8E9YKH1-F1
#
_entry.id   AF-A0A8E9YKH1-F1
#
_cell.length_a   1.000
_cell.length_b   1.000
_cell.length_c   1.000
_cell.angle_alpha   90.00
_cell.angle_beta   90.00
_cell.angle_gamma   90.00
#
_symmetry.space_group_name_H-M   'P 1'
#
loop_
_entity.id
_entity.type
_entity.pdbx_description
1 polymer ?
#
loop_
_entity_poly.entity_id
_entity_poly.type
_entity_poly.pdbx_seq_one_letter_code
_entity_poly.pdbx_strand_id
1 'polypeptide(L)'
;MTSRFMLIVAAISGFIYVALGAFGAHVLSKTLGVVEMGWIQTGLQYQAFHTLAIFGLAVAMQRRISIWFYWSSVFLALGTVLFSGSLYCLALSHLRLWAYITPVGGVSFLVGWALLLIGAIRMKRKGASHE
;
A
#
# COMPACT_ATOMS: atom_id res chain seq x y z
N MET A 1 17.04 0.61 11.52
CA MET A 1 15.86 -0.18 11.97
C MET A 1 14.64 0.04 11.09
N THR A 2 14.37 1.28 10.68
CA THR A 2 13.21 1.70 9.89
C THR A 2 13.01 0.97 8.56
N SER A 3 14.08 0.78 7.76
CA SER A 3 14.01 0.09 6.46
C SER A 3 13.63 -1.39 6.60
N ARG A 4 14.19 -2.13 7.57
CA ARG A 4 13.85 -3.54 7.84
C ARG A 4 12.38 -3.71 8.16
N PHE A 5 11.83 -2.83 9.00
CA PHE A 5 10.42 -2.87 9.36
C PHE A 5 9.52 -2.65 8.12
N MET A 6 9.84 -1.68 7.27
CA MET A 6 9.06 -1.44 6.05
C MET A 6 9.18 -2.57 5.02
N LEU A 7 10.31 -3.28 4.95
CA LEU A 7 10.42 -4.51 4.16
C LEU A 7 9.49 -5.61 4.66
N ILE A 8 9.40 -5.79 5.99
CA ILE A 8 8.49 -6.78 6.59
C ILE A 8 7.04 -6.42 6.25
N VAL A 9 6.66 -5.14 6.36
CA VAL A 9 5.33 -4.66 5.98
C VAL A 9 5.04 -4.93 4.50
N ALA A 10 5.98 -4.62 3.60
CA ALA A 10 5.83 -4.91 2.18
C ALA A 10 5.69 -6.42 1.90
N ALA A 11 6.48 -7.26 2.58
CA ALA A 11 6.41 -8.71 2.42
C ALA A 11 5.06 -9.28 2.87
N ILE A 12 4.56 -8.86 4.05
CA ILE A 12 3.23 -9.27 4.55
C ILE A 12 2.14 -8.78 3.59
N SER A 13 2.22 -7.52 3.15
CA SER A 13 1.24 -6.96 2.22
C SER A 13 1.24 -7.68 0.87
N GLY A 14 2.40 -8.00 0.32
CA GLY A 14 2.53 -8.77 -0.92
C GLY A 14 2.00 -10.20 -0.76
N PHE A 15 2.28 -10.85 0.36
CA PHE A 15 1.74 -12.17 0.68
C PHE A 15 0.22 -12.17 0.71
N ILE A 16 -0.40 -11.22 1.41
CA ILE A 16 -1.87 -11.08 1.49
C ILE A 16 -2.46 -10.82 0.10
N TYR A 17 -1.82 -9.97 -0.71
CA TYR A 17 -2.27 -9.68 -2.07
C TYR A 17 -2.33 -10.95 -2.92
N VAL A 18 -1.25 -11.76 -2.91
CA VAL A 18 -1.21 -13.01 -3.68
C VAL A 18 -2.23 -14.01 -3.14
N ALA A 19 -2.30 -14.19 -1.83
CA ALA A 19 -3.23 -15.13 -1.20
C ALA A 19 -4.69 -14.78 -1.49
N LEU A 20 -5.10 -13.53 -1.27
CA LEU A 20 -6.46 -13.06 -1.56
C LEU A 20 -6.75 -12.99 -3.06
N GLY A 21 -5.77 -12.66 -3.89
CA GLY A 21 -5.93 -12.66 -5.35
C GLY A 21 -6.21 -14.04 -5.90
N ALA A 22 -5.41 -15.04 -5.51
CA ALA A 22 -5.61 -16.43 -5.91
C ALA A 22 -6.91 -17.02 -5.34
N PHE A 23 -7.16 -16.82 -4.05
CA PHE A 23 -8.39 -17.28 -3.40
C PHE A 23 -9.64 -16.61 -3.98
N GLY A 24 -9.55 -15.30 -4.24
CA GLY A 24 -10.59 -14.51 -4.88
C GLY A 24 -10.96 -15.03 -6.26
N ALA A 25 -9.96 -15.31 -7.10
CA ALA A 25 -10.16 -15.78 -8.47
C ALA A 25 -10.74 -17.20 -8.56
N HIS A 26 -10.32 -18.12 -7.68
CA HIS A 26 -10.67 -19.54 -7.79
C HIS A 26 -11.83 -19.99 -6.90
N VAL A 27 -11.95 -19.42 -5.70
CA VAL A 27 -12.95 -19.84 -4.70
C VAL A 27 -14.05 -18.81 -4.62
N LEU A 28 -13.69 -17.56 -4.34
CA LEU A 28 -14.65 -16.53 -3.96
C LEU A 28 -15.50 -16.02 -5.15
N SER A 29 -14.96 -16.09 -6.36
CA SER A 29 -15.66 -15.79 -7.61
C SER A 29 -16.88 -16.70 -7.87
N LYS A 30 -16.95 -17.87 -7.20
CA LYS A 30 -18.08 -18.80 -7.31
C LYS A 30 -19.21 -18.49 -6.32
N THR A 31 -18.94 -17.70 -5.29
CA THR A 31 -19.89 -17.42 -4.21
C THR A 31 -20.30 -15.95 -4.14
N LEU A 32 -19.41 -15.03 -4.52
CA LEU A 32 -19.69 -13.60 -4.52
C LEU A 32 -20.29 -13.10 -5.83
N GLY A 33 -21.13 -12.07 -5.73
CA GLY A 33 -21.67 -11.36 -6.87
C GLY A 33 -20.64 -10.47 -7.57
N VAL A 34 -21.04 -9.92 -8.71
CA VAL A 34 -20.19 -9.05 -9.55
C VAL A 34 -19.75 -7.79 -8.79
N VAL A 35 -20.62 -7.23 -7.94
CA VAL A 35 -20.33 -6.01 -7.17
C VAL A 35 -19.26 -6.27 -6.12
N GLU A 36 -19.41 -7.33 -5.32
CA GLU A 36 -18.47 -7.69 -4.27
C GLU A 36 -17.11 -8.10 -4.85
N MET A 37 -17.11 -8.85 -5.96
CA MET A 37 -15.89 -9.14 -6.70
C MET A 37 -15.22 -7.86 -7.21
N GLY A 38 -16.00 -6.87 -7.67
CA GLY A 38 -15.49 -5.56 -8.05
C GLY A 38 -14.77 -4.83 -6.90
N TRP A 39 -15.30 -4.89 -5.68
CA TRP A 39 -14.63 -4.33 -4.50
C TRP A 39 -13.32 -5.04 -4.18
N ILE A 40 -13.30 -6.38 -4.24
CA ILE A 40 -12.07 -7.16 -4.01
C ILE A 40 -11.01 -6.81 -5.06
N GLN A 41 -11.38 -6.76 -6.35
CA GLN A 41 -10.45 -6.40 -7.41
C GLN A 41 -9.88 -4.99 -7.23
N THR A 42 -10.73 -4.02 -6.85
CA THR A 42 -10.28 -2.66 -6.56
C THR A 42 -9.31 -2.64 -5.37
N GLY A 43 -9.64 -3.33 -4.28
CA GLY A 43 -8.77 -3.44 -3.11
C GLY A 43 -7.41 -4.07 -3.46
N LEU A 44 -7.41 -5.15 -4.24
CA LEU A 44 -6.21 -5.86 -4.70
C LEU A 44 -5.33 -4.97 -5.57
N GLN A 45 -5.92 -4.24 -6.53
CA GLN A 45 -5.18 -3.31 -7.40
C GLN A 45 -4.48 -2.23 -6.57
N TYR A 46 -5.20 -1.56 -5.66
CA TYR A 46 -4.60 -0.54 -4.81
C TYR A 46 -3.52 -1.12 -3.89
N GLN A 47 -3.76 -2.29 -3.31
CA GLN A 47 -2.75 -2.96 -2.48
C GLN A 47 -1.48 -3.24 -3.28
N ALA A 48 -1.57 -3.82 -4.48
CA ALA A 48 -0.40 -4.16 -5.30
C ALA A 48 0.51 -2.96 -5.57
N PHE A 49 -0.05 -1.85 -6.06
CA PHE A 49 0.74 -0.64 -6.37
C PHE A 49 1.42 -0.08 -5.12
N HIS A 50 0.71 -0.07 -3.98
CA HIS A 50 1.22 0.53 -2.76
C HIS A 50 2.21 -0.39 -2.04
N THR A 51 2.02 -1.72 -2.11
CA THR A 51 3.02 -2.71 -1.67
C THR A 51 4.35 -2.50 -2.40
N LEU A 52 4.32 -2.36 -3.73
CA LEU A 52 5.53 -2.13 -4.52
C LEU A 52 6.19 -0.79 -4.21
N ALA A 53 5.40 0.27 -4.01
CA ALA A 53 5.92 1.57 -3.59
C ALA A 53 6.60 1.50 -2.21
N ILE A 54 5.99 0.83 -1.23
CA ILE A 54 6.57 0.61 0.11
C ILE A 54 7.86 -0.21 -0.01
N PHE A 55 7.87 -1.27 -0.81
CA PHE A 55 9.08 -2.07 -1.06
C PHE A 55 10.21 -1.22 -1.64
N GLY A 56 9.93 -0.44 -2.69
CA GLY A 56 10.90 0.46 -3.31
C GLY A 56 11.46 1.50 -2.33
N LEU A 57 10.61 2.11 -1.51
CA LEU A 57 11.01 3.03 -0.46
C LEU A 57 11.88 2.36 0.60
N ALA A 58 11.50 1.16 1.05
CA ALA A 58 12.24 0.40 2.04
C ALA A 58 13.65 0.06 1.54
N VAL A 59 13.79 -0.33 0.27
CA VAL A 59 15.08 -0.57 -0.40
C VAL A 59 15.89 0.72 -0.54
N ALA A 60 15.28 1.82 -1.01
CA ALA A 60 15.96 3.11 -1.14
C ALA A 60 16.53 3.60 0.21
N MET A 61 15.78 3.38 1.29
CA MET A 61 16.19 3.73 2.65
C MET A 61 17.31 2.86 3.23
N GLN A 62 17.69 1.75 2.59
CA GLN A 62 18.90 1.00 2.98
C GLN A 62 20.17 1.77 2.66
N ARG A 63 20.17 2.55 1.56
CA ARG A 63 21.31 3.34 1.12
C ARG A 63 21.40 4.68 1.84
N ARG A 64 20.25 5.32 2.08
CA ARG A 64 20.18 6.62 2.74
C ARG A 64 18.86 6.76 3.50
N ILE A 65 18.95 6.93 4.81
CA ILE A 65 17.77 7.20 5.63
C ILE A 65 17.21 8.58 5.26
N SER A 66 15.91 8.62 4.98
CA SER A 66 15.14 9.84 4.70
C SER A 66 13.86 9.79 5.51
N ILE A 67 13.63 10.82 6.34
CA ILE A 67 12.42 10.93 7.17
C ILE A 67 11.16 11.05 6.30
N TRP A 68 11.25 11.71 5.15
CA TRP A 68 10.16 11.84 4.18
C TRP A 68 9.78 10.50 3.57
N PHE A 69 10.78 9.68 3.22
CA PHE A 69 10.55 8.34 2.68
C PHE A 69 9.97 7.39 3.72
N TYR A 70 10.41 7.52 4.98
CA TYR A 70 9.82 6.76 6.07
C TYR A 70 8.34 7.06 6.22
N TRP A 71 7.98 8.34 6.45
CA TRP A 71 6.58 8.70 6.66
C TRP A 71 5.74 8.44 5.42
N SER A 72 6.29 8.62 4.21
CA SER A 72 5.65 8.18 2.97
C SER A 72 5.28 6.70 3.04
N SER A 73 6.25 5.81 3.33
CA SER A 73 6.00 4.37 3.45
C SER A 73 4.99 4.01 4.54
N VAL A 74 4.97 4.73 5.67
CA VAL A 74 3.99 4.55 6.75
C VAL A 74 2.57 4.91 6.29
N PHE A 75 2.39 6.06 5.64
CA PHE A 75 1.08 6.48 5.14
C PHE A 75 0.57 5.58 4.01
N LEU A 76 1.45 5.09 3.14
CA LEU A 76 1.09 4.10 2.12
C LEU A 76 0.69 2.76 2.75
N ALA A 77 1.37 2.32 3.82
CA ALA A 77 1.00 1.10 4.54
C ALA A 77 -0.34 1.25 5.26
N LEU A 78 -0.55 2.37 5.95
CA LEU A 78 -1.83 2.68 6.61
C LEU A 78 -2.97 2.76 5.61
N GLY A 79 -2.75 3.45 4.48
CA GLY A 79 -3.70 3.50 3.38
C GLY A 79 -4.03 2.12 2.84
N THR A 80 -3.06 1.20 2.75
CA THR A 80 -3.30 -0.18 2.29
C THR A 80 -4.24 -0.93 3.22
N VAL A 81 -4.02 -0.81 4.53
CA VAL A 81 -4.89 -1.45 5.53
C VAL A 81 -6.29 -0.84 5.51
N LEU A 82 -6.40 0.49 5.52
CA LEU A 82 -7.69 1.18 5.60
C LEU A 82 -8.48 1.11 4.30
N PHE A 83 -7.84 1.28 3.14
CA PHE A 83 -8.51 1.28 1.84
C PHE A 83 -8.78 -0.15 1.36
N SER A 84 -7.74 -0.95 1.13
CA SER A 84 -7.88 -2.30 0.58
C SER A 84 -8.51 -3.25 1.60
N GLY A 85 -8.08 -3.18 2.87
CA GLY A 85 -8.65 -4.00 3.93
C GLY A 85 -10.15 -3.72 4.13
N SER A 86 -10.58 -2.46 4.10
CA SER A 86 -12.03 -2.16 4.22
C SER A 86 -12.84 -2.68 3.02
N LEU A 87 -12.31 -2.62 1.80
CA LEU A 87 -12.99 -3.20 0.63
C LEU A 87 -13.10 -4.72 0.71
N TYR A 88 -12.08 -5.41 1.23
CA TYR A 88 -12.16 -6.86 1.48
C TYR A 88 -13.21 -7.18 2.55
N CYS A 89 -13.21 -6.46 3.67
CA CYS A 89 -14.21 -6.63 4.71
C CYS A 89 -15.62 -6.31 4.21
N LEU A 90 -15.77 -5.27 3.38
CA LEU A 90 -17.05 -4.89 2.76
C LEU A 90 -17.57 -6.02 1.86
N ALA A 91 -16.71 -6.60 1.03
CA ALA A 91 -17.08 -7.69 0.12
C ALA A 91 -17.42 -9.00 0.85
N LEU A 92 -16.74 -9.30 1.95
CA LEU A 92 -16.93 -10.56 2.69
C LEU A 92 -18.06 -10.49 3.74
N SER A 93 -18.30 -9.33 4.35
CA SER A 93 -19.29 -9.17 5.42
C SER A 93 -20.56 -8.45 4.98
N HIS A 94 -20.56 -7.81 3.80
CA HIS A 94 -21.63 -6.94 3.30
C HIS A 94 -22.01 -5.76 4.23
N LEU A 95 -21.22 -5.49 5.27
CA LEU A 95 -21.46 -4.38 6.20
C LEU A 95 -21.02 -3.05 5.58
N ARG A 96 -21.99 -2.20 5.23
CA ARG A 96 -21.73 -0.88 4.61
C ARG A 96 -20.88 0.07 5.44
N LEU A 97 -20.71 -0.18 6.74
CA LEU A 97 -19.84 0.62 7.61
C LEU A 97 -18.40 0.68 7.09
N TRP A 98 -17.91 -0.43 6.50
CA TRP A 98 -16.56 -0.49 5.94
C TRP A 98 -16.34 0.51 4.80
N ALA A 99 -17.39 0.85 4.04
CA ALA A 99 -17.29 1.80 2.93
C ALA A 99 -16.92 3.23 3.40
N TYR A 100 -17.25 3.59 4.65
CA TYR A 100 -16.86 4.90 5.21
C TYR A 100 -15.39 4.99 5.61
N ILE A 101 -14.71 3.83 5.77
CA ILE A 101 -13.28 3.77 6.10
C ILE A 101 -12.42 3.95 4.84
N THR A 102 -12.91 3.49 3.68
CA THR A 102 -12.19 3.54 2.41
C THR A 102 -11.69 4.95 2.04
N PRO A 103 -12.47 6.05 2.16
CA PRO A 103 -11.99 7.40 1.88
C PRO A 103 -10.80 7.83 2.76
N VAL A 104 -10.78 7.43 4.04
CA VAL A 104 -9.68 7.73 4.97
C VAL A 104 -8.39 7.06 4.51
N GLY A 105 -8.49 5.82 4.01
CA GLY A 105 -7.37 5.13 3.38
C GLY A 105 -6.89 5.83 2.10
N GLY A 106 -7.82 6.34 1.28
CA GLY A 106 -7.51 7.11 0.07
C GLY A 106 -6.74 8.40 0.38
N VAL A 107 -7.17 9.15 1.40
CA VAL A 107 -6.43 10.33 1.88
C VAL A 107 -5.04 9.95 2.40
N SER A 108 -4.93 8.82 3.11
CA SER A 108 -3.62 8.33 3.58
C SER A 108 -2.68 8.03 2.41
N PHE A 109 -3.18 7.44 1.32
CA PHE A 109 -2.39 7.25 0.11
C PHE A 109 -1.92 8.58 -0.51
N LEU A 110 -2.81 9.57 -0.64
CA LEU A 110 -2.47 10.88 -1.17
C LEU A 110 -1.34 11.55 -0.35
N VAL A 111 -1.45 11.49 0.98
CA VAL A 111 -0.40 12.00 1.88
C VAL A 111 0.91 11.23 1.68
N GLY A 112 0.85 9.90 1.57
CA GLY A 112 2.01 9.05 1.32
C GLY A 112 2.76 9.44 0.04
N TRP A 113 2.04 9.62 -1.07
CA TRP A 113 2.62 10.05 -2.35
C TRP A 113 3.14 11.49 -2.31
N ALA A 114 2.46 12.41 -1.64
CA ALA A 114 2.94 13.78 -1.45
C ALA A 114 4.27 13.82 -0.66
N LEU A 115 4.38 13.02 0.39
CA LEU A 115 5.62 12.89 1.17
C LEU A 115 6.77 12.28 0.36
N LEU A 116 6.47 11.32 -0.52
CA LEU A 116 7.45 10.77 -1.46
C LEU A 116 8.00 11.88 -2.38
N LEU A 117 7.11 12.67 -2.96
CA LEU A 117 7.47 13.79 -3.83
C LEU A 117 8.36 14.81 -3.10
N ILE A 118 7.96 15.22 -1.89
CA ILE A 118 8.74 16.16 -1.06
C ILE A 118 10.12 15.57 -0.74
N GLY A 119 10.18 14.28 -0.38
CA GLY A 119 11.43 13.58 -0.11
C GLY A 119 12.36 13.51 -1.32
N ALA A 120 11.79 13.31 -2.51
CA ALA A 120 12.54 13.27 -3.76
C ALA A 120 13.10 14.64 -4.13
N ILE A 121 12.30 15.71 -4.04
CA ILE A 121 12.75 17.10 -4.30
C ILE A 121 13.85 17.53 -3.34
N ARG A 122 13.75 17.12 -2.06
CA ARG A 122 14.75 17.45 -1.03
C ARG A 122 16.00 16.57 -1.08
N MET A 123 16.03 15.55 -1.96
CA MET A 123 17.18 14.70 -2.11
C MET A 123 18.29 15.48 -2.81
N LYS A 124 19.25 16.03 -2.04
CA LYS A 124 20.47 16.60 -2.62
C LYS A 124 21.15 15.54 -3.47
N ARG A 125 21.30 15.82 -4.77
CA ARG A 125 22.16 15.07 -5.68
C ARG A 125 23.57 15.15 -5.10
N LYS A 126 24.18 14.02 -4.77
CA LYS A 126 25.61 13.99 -4.42
C LYS A 126 26.32 14.59 -5.63
N GLY A 127 26.88 15.78 -5.49
CA GLY A 127 27.63 16.45 -6.55
C GLY A 127 28.72 15.50 -7.04
N ALA A 128 28.88 15.43 -8.36
CA ALA A 128 30.10 14.94 -8.95
C ALA A 128 31.23 15.82 -8.41
N SER A 129 31.96 15.32 -7.40
CA SER A 129 33.22 15.90 -6.95
C SER A 129 34.25 14.81 -7.14
N HIS A 130 34.59 14.62 -8.41
CA HIS A 130 35.87 14.04 -8.82
C HIS A 130 36.52 15.11 -9.71
N GLU A 131 37.13 16.09 -9.05
CA GLU A 131 38.31 16.79 -9.54
C GLU A 131 39.43 16.52 -8.52
#